data_AF-A0A8I1RW26-F1
#
_entry.id   AF-A0A8I1RW26-F1
#
_cell.length_a   1.000
_cell.length_b   1.000
_cell.length_c   1.000
_cell.angle_alpha   90.00
_cell.angle_beta   90.00
_cell.angle_gamma   90.00
#
_symmetry.space_group_name_H-M   'P 1'
#
loop_
_entity.id
_entity.type
_entity.pdbx_description
1 polymer ?
#
loop_
_entity_poly.entity_id
_entity_poly.type
_entity_poly.pdbx_seq_one_letter_code
_entity_poly.pdbx_strand_id
1 'polypeptide(L)'
;MHVMSRTTFAIALALSAALAGGAHAQIYPPGGINNQPVIPFPTAPPAPPPPRIEVPHVPQMNSPPPFALQNNKPGYVTQDTPPKPVLRRDRRPSFSDRIARCLDDGAAWGMNPNQRAAYSRQCANQ
;
A
#
# COMPACT_ATOMS: atom_id res chain seq x y z
N MET A 1 -40.12 52.62 -29.30
CA MET A 1 -39.29 51.50 -28.79
C MET A 1 -38.70 51.71 -27.38
N HIS A 2 -38.90 52.83 -26.68
CA HIS A 2 -38.35 53.01 -25.31
C HIS A 2 -39.17 52.36 -24.18
N VAL A 3 -40.46 52.08 -24.38
CA VAL A 3 -41.35 51.51 -23.35
C VAL A 3 -41.08 50.02 -23.12
N MET A 4 -40.79 49.25 -24.19
CA MET A 4 -40.46 47.82 -24.09
C MET A 4 -39.13 47.59 -23.37
N SER A 5 -38.13 48.43 -23.62
CA SER A 5 -36.81 48.35 -22.98
C SER A 5 -36.85 48.70 -21.48
N ARG A 6 -37.68 49.69 -21.10
CA ARG A 6 -37.87 50.09 -19.70
C ARG A 6 -38.59 49.02 -18.86
N THR A 7 -39.60 48.38 -19.46
CA THR A 7 -40.36 47.31 -18.77
C THR A 7 -39.51 46.06 -18.57
N THR A 8 -38.70 45.66 -19.56
CA THR A 8 -37.76 44.54 -19.39
C THR A 8 -36.71 44.80 -18.30
N PHE A 9 -36.20 46.02 -18.18
CA PHE A 9 -35.25 46.38 -17.13
C PHE A 9 -35.87 46.32 -15.73
N ALA A 10 -37.09 46.82 -15.58
CA ALA A 10 -37.81 46.79 -14.31
C ALA A 10 -38.09 45.34 -13.85
N ILE A 11 -38.49 44.47 -14.77
CA ILE A 11 -38.74 43.05 -14.49
C ILE A 11 -37.45 42.35 -14.07
N ALA A 12 -36.34 42.57 -14.78
CA ALA A 12 -35.05 41.98 -14.43
C ALA A 12 -34.56 42.41 -13.04
N LEU A 13 -34.74 43.69 -12.69
CA LEU A 13 -34.38 44.21 -11.36
C LEU A 13 -35.24 43.57 -10.25
N ALA A 14 -36.55 43.44 -10.47
CA ALA A 14 -37.47 42.85 -9.50
C ALA A 14 -37.16 41.35 -9.26
N LEU A 15 -36.86 40.60 -10.32
CA LEU A 15 -36.41 39.21 -10.22
C LEU A 15 -35.09 39.09 -9.46
N SER A 16 -34.15 40.00 -9.69
CA SER A 16 -32.84 39.99 -9.02
C SER A 16 -32.98 40.24 -7.51
N ALA A 17 -33.89 41.14 -7.12
CA ALA A 17 -34.18 41.41 -5.71
C ALA A 17 -34.88 40.24 -5.01
N ALA A 18 -35.76 39.50 -5.71
CA ALA A 18 -36.44 38.33 -5.16
C ALA A 18 -35.49 37.14 -4.93
N LEU A 19 -34.40 37.04 -5.70
CA LEU A 19 -33.39 35.98 -5.59
C LEU A 19 -32.27 36.31 -4.58
N ALA A 20 -32.18 37.56 -4.12
CA ALA A 20 -31.22 37.98 -3.11
C ALA A 20 -31.72 37.56 -1.71
N GLY A 21 -31.53 36.29 -1.37
CA GLY A 21 -31.72 35.79 -0.01
C GLY A 21 -30.89 36.57 1.01
N GLY A 22 -31.49 36.93 2.15
CA GLY A 22 -30.85 37.73 3.18
C GLY A 22 -29.59 37.08 3.75
N ALA A 23 -28.48 37.81 3.75
CA ALA A 23 -27.27 37.40 4.47
C ALA A 23 -27.48 37.67 5.97
N HIS A 24 -27.58 36.60 6.76
CA HIS A 24 -27.65 36.70 8.22
C HIS A 24 -26.24 36.67 8.80
N ALA A 25 -25.80 37.77 9.42
CA ALA A 25 -24.57 37.82 10.19
C ALA A 25 -24.83 37.25 11.61
N GLN A 26 -24.11 36.19 11.99
CA GLN A 26 -24.16 35.68 13.37
C GLN A 26 -23.34 36.59 14.28
N ILE A 27 -24.01 37.30 15.18
CA ILE A 27 -23.38 38.13 16.21
C ILE A 27 -22.99 37.19 17.37
N TYR A 28 -21.70 36.89 17.51
CA TYR A 28 -21.17 36.24 18.70
C TYR A 28 -20.81 37.31 19.73
N PRO A 29 -21.39 37.28 20.96
CA PRO A 29 -20.97 38.19 22.02
C PRO A 29 -19.51 37.89 22.44
N PRO A 30 -18.74 38.90 22.84
CA PRO A 30 -17.38 38.70 23.34
C PRO A 30 -17.44 37.89 24.64
N GLY A 31 -16.99 36.63 24.57
CA GLY A 31 -17.04 35.67 25.68
C GLY A 31 -17.09 34.21 25.22
N GLY A 32 -17.59 33.95 24.01
CA GLY A 32 -17.56 32.62 23.39
C GLY A 32 -18.17 31.50 24.25
N ILE A 33 -18.10 30.26 23.77
CA ILE A 33 -18.72 29.08 24.39
C ILE A 33 -17.86 28.55 25.58
N ASN A 34 -16.78 29.26 25.95
CA ASN A 34 -15.69 28.71 26.77
C ASN A 34 -15.41 29.47 28.08
N ASN A 35 -16.28 30.39 28.52
CA ASN A 35 -16.14 31.05 29.82
C ASN A 35 -16.62 30.16 31.00
N GLN A 36 -16.27 28.87 31.01
CA GLN A 36 -16.42 28.04 32.21
C GLN A 36 -15.23 28.25 33.16
N PRO A 37 -15.47 28.41 34.48
CA PRO A 37 -14.40 28.34 35.48
C PRO A 37 -13.77 26.94 35.44
N VAL A 38 -12.48 26.86 35.12
CA VAL A 38 -11.72 25.61 35.11
C VAL A 38 -11.50 25.17 36.56
N ILE A 39 -12.23 24.15 37.00
CA ILE A 39 -11.97 23.48 38.28
C ILE A 39 -10.64 22.72 38.11
N PRO A 40 -9.63 22.90 38.98
CA PRO A 40 -8.42 22.09 38.91
C PRO A 40 -8.77 20.62 39.11
N PHE A 41 -8.50 19.78 38.13
CA PHE A 41 -8.68 18.34 38.26
C PHE A 41 -7.70 17.80 39.32
N PRO A 42 -8.11 16.86 40.19
CA PRO A 42 -7.18 16.21 41.10
C PRO A 42 -6.07 15.52 40.31
N THR A 43 -4.82 15.68 40.73
CA THR A 43 -3.67 15.06 40.07
C THR A 43 -3.69 13.55 40.27
N ALA A 44 -3.43 12.80 39.19
CA ALA A 44 -3.40 11.35 39.24
C ALA A 44 -2.30 10.84 40.19
N PRO A 45 -2.51 9.72 40.92
CA PRO A 45 -1.47 9.09 41.72
C PRO A 45 -0.23 8.72 40.88
N PRO A 46 0.96 8.63 41.51
CA PRO A 46 2.17 8.19 40.81
C PRO A 46 1.98 6.80 40.20
N ALA A 47 2.52 6.59 38.99
CA ALA A 47 2.47 5.29 38.33
C ALA A 47 3.23 4.23 39.15
N PRO A 48 2.74 2.97 39.21
CA PRO A 48 3.45 1.89 39.88
C PRO A 48 4.80 1.61 39.18
N PRO A 49 5.80 1.09 39.90
CA PRO A 49 7.09 0.74 39.32
C PRO A 49 6.92 -0.31 38.21
N PRO A 50 7.73 -0.23 37.14
CA PRO A 50 7.63 -1.17 36.03
C PRO A 50 7.92 -2.60 36.51
N PRO A 51 7.26 -3.61 35.93
CA PRO A 51 7.54 -5.01 36.24
C PRO A 51 8.99 -5.36 35.90
N ARG A 52 9.59 -6.26 36.69
CA ARG A 52 10.93 -6.76 36.39
C ARG A 52 10.91 -7.56 35.09
N ILE A 53 11.81 -7.22 34.16
CA ILE A 53 12.07 -8.01 32.97
C ILE A 53 13.02 -9.15 33.36
N GLU A 54 12.49 -10.36 33.46
CA GLU A 54 13.30 -11.56 33.66
C GLU A 54 13.66 -12.14 32.29
N VAL A 55 14.95 -12.35 32.03
CA VAL A 55 15.41 -12.94 30.78
C VAL A 55 15.15 -14.45 30.83
N PRO A 56 14.39 -15.02 29.87
CA PRO A 56 14.19 -16.46 29.80
C PRO A 56 15.51 -17.20 29.60
N HIS A 57 15.66 -18.35 30.25
CA HIS A 57 16.85 -19.18 30.08
C HIS A 57 16.95 -19.67 28.63
N VAL A 58 18.02 -19.29 27.93
CA VAL A 58 18.28 -19.72 26.55
C VAL A 58 18.70 -21.20 26.56
N PRO A 59 17.97 -22.10 25.88
CA PRO A 59 18.38 -23.49 25.77
C PRO A 59 19.75 -23.60 25.09
N GLN A 60 20.71 -24.24 25.76
CA GLN A 60 22.04 -24.47 25.20
C GLN A 60 22.08 -25.76 24.38
N MET A 61 22.76 -25.72 23.23
CA MET A 61 23.00 -26.90 22.40
C MET A 61 24.33 -27.53 22.83
N ASN A 62 24.27 -28.63 23.59
CA ASN A 62 25.47 -29.28 24.15
C ASN A 62 26.36 -29.98 23.11
N SER A 63 25.84 -30.25 21.91
CA SER A 63 26.60 -30.66 20.74
C SER A 63 25.74 -30.56 19.47
N PRO A 64 26.35 -30.29 18.31
CA PRO A 64 25.66 -30.51 17.05
C PRO A 64 25.28 -32.00 16.95
N PRO A 65 24.08 -32.33 16.44
CA PRO A 65 23.70 -33.71 16.19
C PRO A 65 24.74 -34.35 15.25
N PRO A 66 25.10 -35.63 15.46
CA PRO A 66 26.12 -36.29 14.64
C PRO A 66 25.71 -36.20 13.16
N PHE A 67 26.56 -35.57 12.36
CA PHE A 67 26.34 -35.47 10.92
C PHE A 67 26.46 -36.87 10.31
N ALA A 68 25.33 -37.49 9.96
CA ALA A 68 25.27 -38.80 9.30
C ALA A 68 25.99 -38.84 7.92
N LEU A 69 26.57 -37.72 7.46
CA LEU A 69 27.24 -37.56 6.16
C LEU A 69 28.76 -37.40 6.27
N GLN A 70 29.34 -37.33 7.46
CA GLN A 70 30.79 -37.27 7.60
C GLN A 70 31.35 -38.69 7.54
N ASN A 71 31.65 -39.14 6.31
CA ASN A 71 32.49 -40.31 6.09
C ASN A 71 33.87 -40.02 6.71
N ASN A 72 34.05 -40.47 7.93
CA ASN A 72 35.20 -40.31 8.81
C ASN A 72 36.37 -41.23 8.44
N LYS A 73 36.34 -41.82 7.23
CA LYS A 73 37.48 -42.52 6.65
C LYS A 73 38.24 -41.51 5.77
N PRO A 74 39.53 -41.26 6.02
CA PRO A 74 40.33 -40.40 5.15
C PRO A 74 40.48 -41.09 3.79
N GLY A 75 39.55 -40.77 2.89
CA GLY A 75 39.57 -41.15 1.48
C GLY A 75 39.49 -39.89 0.65
N TYR A 76 40.28 -39.84 -0.43
CA TYR A 76 40.15 -38.79 -1.43
C TYR A 76 38.72 -38.82 -1.98
N VAL A 77 37.98 -37.72 -1.84
CA VAL A 77 36.67 -37.57 -2.47
C VAL A 77 36.92 -37.32 -3.95
N THR A 78 36.94 -38.38 -4.75
CA THR A 78 36.92 -38.21 -6.20
C THR A 78 35.51 -37.80 -6.61
N GLN A 79 35.40 -36.63 -7.22
CA GLN A 79 34.15 -35.99 -7.64
C GLN A 79 33.58 -36.65 -8.90
N ASP A 80 33.64 -37.98 -8.98
CA ASP A 80 33.31 -38.71 -10.20
C ASP A 80 31.80 -38.91 -10.36
N THR A 81 31.06 -38.75 -9.26
CA THR A 81 29.60 -38.89 -9.24
C THR A 81 28.97 -37.57 -8.81
N PRO A 82 28.35 -36.81 -9.73
CA PRO A 82 27.58 -35.63 -9.37
C PRO A 82 26.49 -36.00 -8.34
N PRO A 83 26.37 -35.26 -7.22
CA PRO A 83 25.32 -35.52 -6.25
C PRO A 83 23.96 -35.38 -6.95
N LYS A 84 23.05 -36.33 -6.68
CA LYS A 84 21.69 -36.29 -7.23
C LYS A 84 21.06 -34.94 -6.86
N PRO A 85 20.61 -34.13 -7.83
CA PRO A 85 20.00 -32.84 -7.53
C PRO A 85 18.76 -33.07 -6.65
N VAL A 86 18.84 -32.67 -5.38
CA VAL A 86 17.78 -32.87 -4.38
C VAL A 86 16.58 -31.94 -4.61
N LEU A 87 16.76 -30.95 -5.49
CA LEU A 87 15.73 -30.03 -5.92
C LEU A 87 15.69 -30.07 -7.44
N ARG A 88 14.67 -30.72 -8.01
CA ARG A 88 14.26 -30.38 -9.38
C ARG A 88 13.67 -28.98 -9.29
N ARG A 89 14.53 -27.97 -9.44
CA ARG A 89 14.07 -26.62 -9.75
C ARG A 89 13.25 -26.80 -11.03
N ASP A 90 11.93 -26.60 -10.96
CA ASP A 90 11.14 -26.46 -12.16
C ASP A 90 11.87 -25.45 -13.03
N ARG A 91 12.46 -25.95 -14.13
CA ARG A 91 13.35 -25.15 -14.94
C ARG A 91 12.44 -24.12 -15.59
N ARG A 92 12.45 -22.89 -15.05
CA ARG A 92 11.67 -21.79 -15.61
C ARG A 92 11.95 -21.77 -17.12
N PRO A 93 10.90 -21.71 -17.97
CA PRO A 93 11.08 -21.68 -19.41
C PRO A 93 12.05 -20.55 -19.79
N SER A 94 12.80 -20.77 -20.87
CA SER A 94 13.79 -19.80 -21.31
C SER A 94 13.12 -18.45 -21.56
N PHE A 95 13.88 -17.37 -21.51
CA PHE A 95 13.33 -16.04 -21.78
C PHE A 95 12.66 -15.98 -23.17
N SER A 96 13.26 -16.62 -24.17
CA SER A 96 12.72 -16.71 -25.53
C SER A 96 11.37 -17.42 -25.56
N ASP A 97 11.22 -18.55 -24.84
CA ASP A 97 9.96 -19.29 -24.77
C ASP A 97 8.85 -18.46 -24.10
N ARG A 98 9.24 -17.65 -23.10
CA ARG A 98 8.30 -16.75 -22.42
C ARG A 98 7.86 -15.62 -23.32
N ILE A 99 8.78 -14.98 -24.06
CA ILE A 99 8.43 -13.96 -25.05
C ILE A 99 7.48 -14.53 -26.11
N ALA A 100 7.76 -15.73 -26.64
CA ALA A 100 6.92 -16.36 -27.66
C ALA A 100 5.47 -16.54 -27.17
N ARG A 101 5.29 -17.12 -25.97
CA ARG A 101 3.95 -17.26 -25.37
C ARG A 101 3.27 -15.92 -25.14
N CYS A 102 3.98 -14.93 -24.61
CA CYS A 102 3.39 -13.61 -24.41
C CYS A 102 2.98 -12.92 -25.73
N LEU A 103 3.70 -13.17 -26.82
CA LEU A 103 3.30 -12.68 -28.14
C LEU A 103 2.03 -13.39 -28.62
N ASP A 104 1.94 -14.71 -28.44
CA ASP A 104 0.78 -15.52 -28.80
C ASP A 104 -0.46 -15.12 -27.98
N ASP A 105 -0.30 -14.91 -26.67
CA ASP A 105 -1.37 -14.44 -25.78
C ASP A 105 -1.87 -13.05 -26.23
N GLY A 106 -0.97 -12.12 -26.52
CA GLY A 106 -1.33 -10.79 -27.03
C GLY A 106 -2.04 -10.86 -28.38
N ALA A 107 -1.68 -11.81 -29.24
CA ALA A 107 -2.38 -12.05 -30.50
C ALA A 107 -3.78 -12.65 -30.29
N ALA A 108 -3.92 -13.60 -29.35
CA ALA A 108 -5.20 -14.18 -28.98
C ALA A 108 -6.17 -13.12 -28.39
N TRP A 109 -5.63 -12.07 -27.77
CA TRP A 109 -6.42 -10.95 -27.24
C TRP A 109 -6.73 -9.89 -28.29
N GLY A 110 -6.34 -10.10 -29.56
CA GLY A 110 -6.60 -9.16 -30.65
C GLY A 110 -5.73 -7.90 -30.62
N MET A 111 -4.60 -7.91 -29.90
CA MET A 111 -3.71 -6.75 -29.86
C MET A 111 -3.09 -6.49 -31.23
N ASN A 112 -2.97 -5.20 -31.55
CA ASN A 112 -2.21 -4.77 -32.73
C ASN A 112 -0.70 -5.06 -32.55
N PRO A 113 0.10 -5.06 -33.63
CA PRO A 113 1.53 -5.41 -33.55
C PRO A 113 2.33 -4.57 -32.54
N ASN A 114 2.06 -3.27 -32.43
CA ASN A 114 2.78 -2.38 -31.52
C ASN A 114 2.42 -2.64 -30.06
N GLN A 115 1.14 -2.85 -29.77
CA GLN A 115 0.64 -3.21 -28.43
C GLN A 115 1.17 -4.57 -27.99
N ARG A 116 1.15 -5.56 -28.90
CA ARG A 116 1.68 -6.90 -28.64
C ARG A 116 3.19 -6.89 -28.35
N ALA A 117 3.96 -6.07 -29.05
CA ALA A 117 5.39 -5.91 -28.78
C ALA A 117 5.69 -5.23 -27.43
N ALA A 118 4.86 -4.27 -27.01
CA ALA A 118 4.98 -3.65 -25.69
C ALA A 118 4.57 -4.61 -24.57
N TYR A 119 3.46 -5.34 -24.76
CA TYR A 119 2.95 -6.35 -23.83
C TYR A 119 3.96 -7.48 -23.59
N SER A 120 4.55 -8.04 -24.64
CA SER A 120 5.46 -9.17 -24.52
C SER A 120 6.73 -8.85 -23.72
N ARG A 121 7.21 -7.61 -23.79
CA ARG A 121 8.34 -7.13 -22.97
C ARG A 121 8.00 -7.07 -21.48
N GLN A 122 6.77 -6.72 -21.12
CA GLN A 122 6.35 -6.71 -19.72
C GLN A 122 6.02 -8.13 -19.22
N CYS A 123 5.24 -8.88 -19.98
CA CYS A 123 4.82 -10.25 -19.67
C CYS A 123 6.00 -11.22 -19.52
N ALA A 124 7.03 -11.14 -20.38
CA ALA A 124 8.19 -12.04 -20.29
C ALA A 124 9.14 -11.75 -19.12
N ASN A 125 8.96 -10.62 -18.42
CA ASN A 125 9.74 -10.28 -17.23
C ASN A 125 9.05 -10.71 -15.93
N GLN A 126 7.74 -11.01 -15.97
CA GLN A 126 7.00 -11.70 -14.90
C GLN A 126 7.45 -13.16 -14.81
#